data_AF-P09038-F1
#
_entry.id   AF-P09038-F1
#
_cell.length_a   1.000
_cell.length_b   1.000
_cell.length_c   1.000
_cell.angle_alpha   90.00
_cell.angle_beta   90.00
_cell.angle_gamma   90.00
#
_symmetry.space_group_name_H-M   'P 1'
#
loop_
_entity.id
_entity.type
_entity.pdbx_description
1 polymer ?
#
loop_
_entity_poly.entity_id
_entity_poly.type
_entity_poly.pdbx_seq_one_letter_code
_entity_poly.pdbx_strand_id
1 'polypeptide(L)'
;MVGVGGGDVEDVTPRPGGCQISGRGARGCNGIPGAAAWEAALPRRRPRRHPSVNPRSRAAGSPRTRGRRTEERPSGSRLGDRGRGRALPGGRLGGRGRGRAPERVGGRGRGRGTAAPRAAPAARGSRPGPAGTMAAGSITTLPALPEDGGSGAFPPGHFKDPKRLYCKNGGFFLRIHPDGRVDGVREKSDPHIKLQLQAEERGVVSIKGVCANRYLAMKEDGRLLASKCVTDECFFFERLESNNYNTYRSRKYTSWYVALKRTGQYKLGSKTGPGQKAILFLPMSAKS
;
A
#
# COMPACT_ATOMS: atom_id res chain seq x y z
N MET A 1 70.80 7.86 -15.88
CA MET A 1 70.23 8.94 -16.70
C MET A 1 68.72 8.70 -16.79
N VAL A 2 67.95 9.60 -16.16
CA VAL A 2 66.55 10.05 -16.40
C VAL A 2 65.58 9.01 -16.99
N GLY A 3 64.42 8.65 -16.44
CA GLY A 3 63.52 9.25 -15.44
C GLY A 3 62.10 8.91 -15.91
N VAL A 4 61.32 8.15 -15.13
CA VAL A 4 59.94 7.74 -15.49
C VAL A 4 58.97 8.48 -14.57
N GLY A 5 58.04 9.22 -15.18
CA GLY A 5 56.98 9.96 -14.51
C GLY A 5 55.70 9.16 -14.31
N GLY A 6 54.92 9.61 -13.33
CA GLY A 6 53.57 9.21 -12.96
C GLY A 6 53.33 9.78 -11.56
N GLY A 7 52.47 10.75 -11.32
CA GLY A 7 51.17 11.04 -11.92
C GLY A 7 50.19 11.05 -10.75
N ASP A 8 50.06 12.19 -10.08
CA ASP A 8 49.33 12.38 -8.84
C ASP A 8 47.81 12.13 -9.00
N VAL A 9 47.24 11.35 -8.08
CA VAL A 9 45.80 11.21 -7.89
C VAL A 9 45.37 12.19 -6.80
N GLU A 10 44.69 13.27 -7.22
CA GLU A 10 44.01 14.18 -6.30
C GLU A 10 42.66 13.57 -5.85
N ASP A 11 42.50 13.43 -4.54
CA ASP A 11 41.26 13.05 -3.86
C ASP A 11 40.25 14.21 -3.95
N VAL A 12 39.24 14.06 -4.80
CA VAL A 12 38.13 15.01 -4.92
C VAL A 12 37.05 14.63 -3.91
N THR A 13 37.17 15.18 -2.70
CA THR A 13 36.13 15.14 -1.66
C THR A 13 34.86 15.90 -2.11
N PRO A 14 33.64 15.31 -2.05
CA PRO A 14 32.42 16.03 -2.36
C PRO A 14 32.02 16.95 -1.20
N ARG A 15 31.94 18.26 -1.46
CA ARG A 15 31.44 19.26 -0.51
C ARG A 15 29.94 19.05 -0.23
N PRO A 16 29.48 19.07 1.03
CA PRO A 16 28.05 19.12 1.32
C PRO A 16 27.53 20.54 1.05
N GLY A 17 26.59 20.67 0.12
CA GLY A 17 25.85 21.90 -0.13
C GLY A 17 25.02 22.28 1.09
N GLY A 18 25.36 23.42 1.71
CA GLY A 18 24.66 23.97 2.86
C GLY A 18 23.25 24.45 2.50
N CYS A 19 22.23 23.85 3.11
CA CYS A 19 20.90 24.44 3.21
C CYS A 19 20.94 25.58 4.23
N GLN A 20 21.06 26.81 3.74
CA GLN A 20 20.79 28.00 4.54
C GLN A 20 19.27 28.12 4.75
N ILE A 21 18.80 27.87 5.98
CA ILE A 21 17.47 28.28 6.40
C ILE A 21 17.64 29.15 7.63
N SER A 22 17.43 30.45 7.42
CA SER A 22 17.43 31.52 8.40
C SER A 22 16.61 31.15 9.65
N GLY A 23 17.25 31.32 10.81
CA GLY A 23 16.63 31.12 12.11
C GLY A 23 15.53 32.14 12.41
N ARG A 24 14.40 31.66 12.91
CA ARG A 24 13.53 32.35 13.87
C ARG A 24 12.56 31.35 14.50
N GLY A 25 12.80 31.06 15.78
CA GLY A 25 11.80 30.69 16.80
C GLY A 25 10.93 29.45 16.59
N ALA A 26 11.35 28.30 17.11
CA ALA A 26 10.43 27.22 17.47
C ALA A 26 10.54 26.94 18.98
N ARG A 27 9.50 27.36 19.73
CA ARG A 27 9.29 26.94 21.12
C ARG A 27 9.04 25.43 21.17
N GLY A 28 9.51 24.84 22.26
CA GLY A 28 9.77 23.42 22.41
C GLY A 28 8.57 22.48 22.27
N CYS A 29 8.88 21.27 21.79
CA CYS A 29 8.13 20.07 22.09
C CYS A 29 9.01 19.29 23.07
N ASN A 30 8.73 19.43 24.37
CA ASN A 30 9.39 18.65 25.41
C ASN A 30 8.96 17.19 25.32
N GLY A 31 9.97 16.31 25.28
CA GLY A 31 10.05 15.03 25.98
C GLY A 31 8.90 14.03 25.86
N ILE A 32 9.16 12.92 25.19
CA ILE A 32 8.79 11.60 25.74
C ILE A 32 10.08 10.77 25.84
N PRO A 33 10.49 10.35 27.06
CA PRO A 33 11.56 9.39 27.23
C PRO A 33 11.02 7.96 27.13
N GLY A 34 11.84 7.06 26.57
CA GLY A 34 11.91 5.66 26.98
C GLY A 34 10.68 4.77 26.76
N ALA A 35 10.71 3.95 25.70
CA ALA A 35 10.11 2.62 25.75
C ALA A 35 11.19 1.64 26.24
N ALA A 36 11.43 1.64 27.56
CA ALA A 36 12.19 0.60 28.24
C ALA A 36 11.26 -0.59 28.56
N ALA A 37 11.87 -1.78 28.47
CA ALA A 37 11.33 -3.12 28.67
C ALA A 37 10.11 -3.25 29.59
N TRP A 38 9.05 -3.86 29.05
CA TRP A 38 8.01 -4.50 29.85
C TRP A 38 8.39 -5.99 30.01
N GLU A 39 9.08 -6.30 31.10
CA GLU A 39 9.24 -7.69 31.55
C GLU A 39 7.97 -8.06 32.34
N ALA A 40 7.08 -8.81 31.68
CA ALA A 40 5.88 -9.35 32.32
C ALA A 40 6.25 -10.55 33.20
N ALA A 41 6.28 -10.34 34.51
CA ALA A 41 6.34 -11.39 35.51
C ALA A 41 5.09 -12.28 35.45
N LEU A 42 5.24 -13.49 34.89
CA LEU A 42 4.23 -14.55 34.94
C LEU A 42 4.48 -15.45 36.17
N PRO A 43 3.52 -15.61 37.10
CA PRO A 43 3.61 -16.66 38.11
C PRO A 43 3.21 -18.00 37.48
N ARG A 44 4.19 -18.92 37.49
CA ARG A 44 4.08 -20.33 37.14
C ARG A 44 2.93 -21.00 37.89
N ARG A 45 1.93 -21.55 37.18
CA ARG A 45 1.12 -22.68 37.68
C ARG A 45 0.92 -23.74 36.59
N ARG A 46 1.17 -24.97 37.03
CA ARG A 46 1.42 -26.22 36.29
C ARG A 46 0.19 -26.76 35.55
N PRO A 47 0.38 -27.54 34.47
CA PRO A 47 -0.71 -28.26 33.80
C PRO A 47 -0.97 -29.61 34.51
N ARG A 48 -2.24 -29.93 34.77
CA ARG A 48 -2.67 -31.31 35.07
C ARG A 48 -3.32 -31.91 33.83
N ARG A 49 -2.72 -33.00 33.35
CA ARG A 49 -3.22 -33.96 32.36
C ARG A 49 -4.37 -34.78 32.95
N HIS A 50 -5.25 -35.30 32.08
CA HIS A 50 -5.83 -36.66 32.02
C HIS A 50 -7.17 -36.63 31.21
N PRO A 51 -7.66 -37.76 30.65
CA PRO A 51 -7.28 -38.23 29.31
C PRO A 51 -8.48 -38.47 28.37
N SER A 52 -8.16 -38.69 27.09
CA SER A 52 -9.03 -39.04 25.97
C SER A 52 -9.82 -40.34 26.17
N VAL A 53 -11.14 -40.30 25.91
CA VAL A 53 -11.93 -41.48 25.49
C VAL A 53 -12.95 -41.06 24.42
N ASN A 54 -12.79 -41.62 23.23
CA ASN A 54 -13.80 -41.85 22.19
C ASN A 54 -13.89 -43.40 22.07
N PRO A 55 -14.95 -44.07 21.56
CA PRO A 55 -15.66 -43.67 20.33
C PRO A 55 -17.14 -44.13 20.14
N ARG A 56 -17.76 -43.64 19.04
CA ARG A 56 -18.66 -44.34 18.08
C ARG A 56 -20.07 -44.85 18.48
N SER A 57 -21.06 -44.24 17.81
CA SER A 57 -21.96 -44.82 16.78
C SER A 57 -23.45 -45.08 17.08
N ARG A 58 -24.24 -44.86 16.01
CA ARG A 58 -25.65 -45.21 15.70
C ARG A 58 -26.74 -44.24 16.19
N ALA A 59 -27.37 -43.49 15.27
CA ALA A 59 -28.46 -43.84 14.32
C ALA A 59 -29.84 -43.48 14.94
N ALA A 60 -30.47 -42.38 14.51
CA ALA A 60 -31.49 -42.29 13.45
C ALA A 60 -32.92 -42.63 13.93
N GLY A 61 -33.84 -41.66 13.87
CA GLY A 61 -35.29 -41.88 14.01
C GLY A 61 -36.10 -40.71 14.59
N SER A 62 -36.55 -39.78 13.74
CA SER A 62 -37.80 -38.99 13.92
C SER A 62 -39.01 -39.88 13.56
N PRO A 63 -40.32 -39.57 13.84
CA PRO A 63 -40.93 -38.23 13.80
C PRO A 63 -42.20 -37.94 14.69
N ARG A 64 -42.63 -36.66 14.69
CA ARG A 64 -44.02 -36.09 14.65
C ARG A 64 -45.14 -36.60 15.59
N THR A 65 -45.78 -35.68 16.36
CA THR A 65 -47.12 -35.07 16.09
C THR A 65 -47.86 -34.50 17.33
N ARG A 66 -48.50 -33.33 17.12
CA ARG A 66 -49.85 -32.85 17.58
C ARG A 66 -50.14 -32.30 19.00
N GLY A 67 -50.85 -31.16 18.99
CA GLY A 67 -51.79 -30.65 20.02
C GLY A 67 -51.39 -29.26 20.56
N ARG A 68 -51.85 -28.08 20.10
CA ARG A 68 -53.19 -27.44 19.91
C ARG A 68 -53.78 -26.82 21.21
N ARG A 69 -54.09 -25.50 21.13
CA ARG A 69 -55.03 -24.61 21.88
C ARG A 69 -54.37 -23.55 22.80
N THR A 70 -54.44 -22.25 22.48
CA THR A 70 -55.48 -21.18 22.76
C THR A 70 -55.15 -20.47 24.10
N GLU A 71 -54.88 -19.16 24.20
CA GLU A 71 -55.77 -17.97 24.28
C GLU A 71 -54.93 -16.66 24.12
N GLU A 72 -55.33 -15.68 23.27
CA GLU A 72 -55.89 -14.33 23.60
C GLU A 72 -55.43 -13.69 24.93
N ARG A 73 -55.04 -12.41 25.09
CA ARG A 73 -55.51 -11.13 24.51
C ARG A 73 -54.57 -9.94 24.94
N PRO A 74 -54.56 -8.77 24.27
CA PRO A 74 -53.66 -7.63 24.56
C PRO A 74 -54.36 -6.37 25.14
N SER A 75 -53.63 -5.41 25.73
CA SER A 75 -54.04 -3.98 25.89
C SER A 75 -52.96 -3.07 26.50
N GLY A 76 -52.89 -1.81 26.02
CA GLY A 76 -52.20 -0.66 26.64
C GLY A 76 -51.30 0.11 25.66
N SER A 77 -51.79 1.09 24.88
CA SER A 77 -51.84 2.55 25.16
C SER A 77 -50.46 3.21 25.36
N ARG A 78 -50.10 4.41 24.89
CA ARG A 78 -50.65 5.49 24.05
C ARG A 78 -49.51 6.54 23.95
N LEU A 79 -49.55 7.37 22.89
CA LEU A 79 -49.16 8.80 22.83
C LEU A 79 -47.68 9.25 22.71
N GLY A 80 -47.47 10.16 21.74
CA GLY A 80 -46.40 11.17 21.64
C GLY A 80 -45.52 10.98 20.39
N ASP A 81 -45.21 11.97 19.55
CA ASP A 81 -45.67 13.34 19.32
C ASP A 81 -45.17 13.73 17.90
N ARG A 82 -45.80 14.74 17.28
CA ARG A 82 -45.53 15.24 15.93
C ARG A 82 -44.37 16.25 15.93
N GLY A 83 -43.45 16.12 14.98
CA GLY A 83 -42.48 17.18 14.63
C GLY A 83 -42.33 17.34 13.12
N ARG A 84 -43.08 18.27 12.52
CA ARG A 84 -42.89 18.75 11.14
C ARG A 84 -41.85 19.87 11.14
N GLY A 85 -40.72 19.67 10.47
CA GLY A 85 -39.69 20.68 10.21
C GLY A 85 -39.61 21.04 8.73
N ARG A 86 -39.58 22.35 8.46
CA ARG A 86 -39.78 23.03 7.17
C ARG A 86 -38.71 22.80 6.11
N ALA A 87 -39.17 22.96 4.86
CA ALA A 87 -38.39 23.11 3.64
C ALA A 87 -37.59 24.42 3.58
N LEU A 88 -36.46 24.38 2.87
CA LEU A 88 -35.82 25.50 2.19
C LEU A 88 -35.39 25.04 0.80
N PRO A 89 -35.77 25.76 -0.27
CA PRO A 89 -34.89 25.86 -1.43
C PRO A 89 -34.74 27.34 -1.85
N GLY A 90 -33.50 27.82 -1.92
CA GLY A 90 -33.20 29.17 -2.39
C GLY A 90 -31.78 29.23 -2.93
N GLY A 91 -31.63 29.75 -4.15
CA GLY A 91 -30.31 30.03 -4.75
C GLY A 91 -30.23 29.85 -6.25
N ARG A 92 -30.96 30.68 -7.01
CA ARG A 92 -30.65 31.02 -8.41
C ARG A 92 -29.30 31.74 -8.49
N LEU A 93 -28.62 31.60 -9.64
CA LEU A 93 -27.66 32.49 -10.34
C LEU A 93 -26.72 31.52 -11.10
N GLY A 94 -26.72 31.40 -12.43
CA GLY A 94 -26.50 32.46 -13.41
C GLY A 94 -25.10 32.26 -13.99
N GLY A 95 -24.99 31.82 -15.25
CA GLY A 95 -23.67 31.66 -15.90
C GLY A 95 -23.69 30.83 -17.18
N ARG A 96 -24.14 31.44 -18.28
CA ARG A 96 -23.91 30.94 -19.66
C ARG A 96 -22.49 31.34 -20.09
N GLY A 97 -21.70 30.37 -20.54
CA GLY A 97 -20.42 30.60 -21.22
C GLY A 97 -20.28 29.64 -22.40
N ARG A 98 -20.52 30.15 -23.62
CA ARG A 98 -20.26 29.48 -24.90
C ARG A 98 -18.80 29.75 -25.28
N GLY A 99 -18.06 28.74 -25.76
CA GLY A 99 -16.68 28.94 -26.22
C GLY A 99 -16.13 27.78 -27.05
N ARG A 100 -16.36 27.86 -28.37
CA ARG A 100 -15.51 27.43 -29.50
C ARG A 100 -14.75 26.08 -29.48
N ALA A 101 -15.08 25.23 -30.45
CA ALA A 101 -14.16 24.31 -31.12
C ALA A 101 -13.66 24.94 -32.45
N PRO A 102 -12.54 24.47 -33.02
CA PRO A 102 -12.57 24.09 -34.44
C PRO A 102 -11.77 22.79 -34.79
N GLU A 103 -12.31 22.11 -35.81
CA GLU A 103 -11.70 21.45 -36.99
C GLU A 103 -10.28 20.85 -36.94
N ARG A 104 -10.12 19.53 -37.16
CA ARG A 104 -9.84 18.80 -38.43
C ARG A 104 -8.45 19.01 -39.05
N VAL A 105 -7.62 17.97 -38.93
CA VAL A 105 -6.60 17.48 -39.90
C VAL A 105 -6.53 15.96 -39.62
N GLY A 106 -6.67 14.98 -40.52
CA GLY A 106 -6.26 14.88 -41.92
C GLY A 106 -5.13 13.85 -42.01
N GLY A 107 -5.40 12.59 -42.37
CA GLY A 107 -4.35 11.57 -42.52
C GLY A 107 -4.87 10.16 -42.79
N ARG A 108 -5.14 9.84 -44.06
CA ARG A 108 -5.35 8.48 -44.58
C ARG A 108 -4.02 7.98 -45.16
N GLY A 109 -3.57 6.79 -44.77
CA GLY A 109 -2.51 6.03 -45.43
C GLY A 109 -3.01 4.62 -45.76
N ARG A 110 -3.11 4.31 -47.06
CA ARG A 110 -3.41 2.98 -47.61
C ARG A 110 -2.14 2.35 -48.18
N GLY A 111 -2.02 1.03 -48.09
CA GLY A 111 -1.09 0.20 -48.86
C GLY A 111 -0.56 -0.95 -47.99
N ARG A 112 -0.34 -2.17 -48.46
CA ARG A 112 -0.59 -2.85 -49.74
C ARG A 112 -0.37 -4.34 -49.38
N GLY A 113 -1.26 -5.22 -49.80
CA GLY A 113 -1.12 -6.67 -49.52
C GLY A 113 -0.19 -7.36 -50.51
N THR A 114 0.33 -8.52 -50.12
CA THR A 114 0.75 -9.62 -51.02
C THR A 114 0.82 -10.95 -50.26
N ALA A 115 -0.06 -11.88 -50.68
CA ALA A 115 0.14 -13.31 -50.94
C ALA A 115 0.81 -14.27 -49.91
N ALA A 116 0.00 -15.24 -49.46
CA ALA A 116 0.36 -16.63 -49.12
C ALA A 116 0.54 -17.46 -50.44
N PRO A 117 0.76 -18.81 -50.50
CA PRO A 117 0.59 -19.85 -49.46
C PRO A 117 1.51 -21.11 -49.52
N ARG A 118 1.20 -22.09 -48.65
CA ARG A 118 1.26 -23.57 -48.81
C ARG A 118 2.61 -24.30 -49.00
N ALA A 119 2.93 -25.18 -48.04
CA ALA A 119 3.03 -26.64 -48.24
C ALA A 119 3.37 -27.38 -46.91
N ALA A 120 2.62 -28.43 -46.61
CA ALA A 120 2.97 -29.59 -45.76
C ALA A 120 3.14 -30.80 -46.72
N PRO A 121 3.56 -32.05 -46.36
CA PRO A 121 3.23 -32.78 -45.11
C PRO A 121 4.25 -33.85 -44.61
N ALA A 122 3.88 -34.48 -43.48
CA ALA A 122 4.02 -35.90 -43.05
C ALA A 122 5.31 -36.71 -43.32
N ALA A 123 5.84 -37.37 -42.27
CA ALA A 123 5.66 -38.82 -42.03
C ALA A 123 6.70 -39.42 -41.06
N ARG A 124 6.21 -40.30 -40.15
CA ARG A 124 6.87 -41.45 -39.46
C ARG A 124 8.04 -41.08 -38.52
N GLY A 125 8.23 -41.66 -37.33
CA GLY A 125 7.69 -42.85 -36.68
C GLY A 125 8.78 -43.37 -35.73
N SER A 126 8.35 -44.07 -34.67
CA SER A 126 9.13 -44.98 -33.81
C SER A 126 9.58 -44.49 -32.42
N ARG A 127 9.16 -45.33 -31.46
CA ARG A 127 9.03 -45.26 -29.99
C ARG A 127 10.33 -45.66 -29.22
N PRO A 128 10.34 -45.67 -27.87
CA PRO A 128 11.43 -45.18 -27.02
C PRO A 128 12.26 -46.28 -26.31
N GLY A 129 13.36 -45.87 -25.65
CA GLY A 129 14.14 -46.66 -24.71
C GLY A 129 14.92 -45.78 -23.71
N PRO A 130 15.31 -46.29 -22.52
CA PRO A 130 15.44 -45.52 -21.28
C PRO A 130 16.88 -45.19 -20.87
N ALA A 131 16.99 -44.40 -19.79
CA ALA A 131 18.17 -44.19 -18.95
C ALA A 131 19.35 -43.41 -19.56
N GLY A 132 19.49 -42.16 -19.12
CA GLY A 132 20.62 -41.30 -19.42
C GLY A 132 20.53 -40.00 -18.62
N THR A 133 21.06 -40.03 -17.41
CA THR A 133 21.38 -38.86 -16.58
C THR A 133 22.11 -37.80 -17.40
N MET A 134 21.47 -36.68 -17.72
CA MET A 134 22.15 -35.51 -18.30
C MET A 134 21.63 -34.24 -17.64
N ALA A 135 22.58 -33.48 -17.11
CA ALA A 135 22.42 -32.28 -16.32
C ALA A 135 21.66 -31.19 -17.08
N ALA A 136 20.51 -30.77 -16.54
CA ALA A 136 19.81 -29.59 -17.01
C ALA A 136 20.47 -28.34 -16.44
N GLY A 137 21.09 -27.59 -17.35
CA GLY A 137 21.14 -26.13 -17.39
C GLY A 137 21.05 -25.39 -16.07
N SER A 138 22.20 -24.85 -15.67
CA SER A 138 22.31 -23.66 -14.83
C SER A 138 21.40 -22.54 -15.33
N ILE A 139 20.20 -22.44 -14.76
CA ILE A 139 19.51 -21.16 -14.61
C ILE A 139 19.58 -20.87 -13.10
N THR A 140 20.40 -19.90 -12.70
CA THR A 140 20.56 -19.56 -11.28
C THR A 140 19.29 -18.88 -10.81
N THR A 141 18.44 -19.73 -10.26
CA THR A 141 17.15 -19.54 -9.63
C THR A 141 17.24 -18.46 -8.56
N LEU A 142 16.30 -17.52 -8.61
CA LEU A 142 15.88 -16.72 -7.46
C LEU A 142 15.76 -17.63 -6.23
N PRO A 143 16.11 -17.17 -5.01
CA PRO A 143 16.06 -18.02 -3.84
C PRO A 143 14.64 -18.56 -3.67
N ALA A 144 14.51 -19.89 -3.75
CA ALA A 144 13.28 -20.62 -3.53
C ALA A 144 12.76 -20.31 -2.12
N LEU A 145 11.52 -19.82 -2.05
CA LEU A 145 10.81 -19.57 -0.80
C LEU A 145 10.55 -20.91 -0.10
N PRO A 146 10.81 -21.06 1.21
CA PRO A 146 10.36 -22.22 1.95
C PRO A 146 8.83 -22.23 2.01
N GLU A 147 8.24 -23.29 1.45
CA GLU A 147 6.84 -23.65 1.59
C GLU A 147 6.59 -24.15 3.01
N ASP A 148 6.28 -23.26 3.95
CA ASP A 148 5.62 -23.64 5.20
C ASP A 148 4.71 -22.52 5.69
N GLY A 149 3.45 -22.86 5.91
CA GLY A 149 2.34 -21.93 6.11
C GLY A 149 2.48 -21.07 7.37
N GLY A 150 2.30 -19.76 7.21
CA GLY A 150 2.04 -18.87 8.34
C GLY A 150 2.51 -17.43 8.14
N SER A 151 1.56 -16.52 7.95
CA SER A 151 1.72 -15.06 7.92
C SER A 151 2.30 -14.46 6.63
N GLY A 152 1.42 -13.95 5.75
CA GLY A 152 1.75 -12.99 4.70
C GLY A 152 2.19 -11.62 5.25
N ALA A 153 3.03 -11.63 6.27
CA ALA A 153 3.57 -10.47 6.97
C ALA A 153 5.02 -10.26 6.52
N PHE A 154 5.34 -9.03 6.15
CA PHE A 154 6.65 -8.62 5.66
C PHE A 154 7.79 -9.16 6.54
N PRO A 155 8.90 -9.67 5.96
CA PRO A 155 10.01 -10.19 6.73
C PRO A 155 10.61 -9.08 7.61
N PRO A 156 11.06 -9.38 8.85
CA PRO A 156 11.50 -8.39 9.84
C PRO A 156 12.67 -7.44 9.45
N GLY A 157 13.26 -7.59 8.27
CA GLY A 157 14.37 -6.75 7.79
C GLY A 157 13.95 -5.52 6.97
N HIS A 158 12.67 -5.38 6.60
CA HIS A 158 12.27 -4.38 5.60
C HIS A 158 12.31 -2.92 6.07
N PHE A 159 12.36 -2.63 7.37
CA PHE A 159 12.17 -1.26 7.89
C PHE A 159 13.46 -0.51 8.22
N LYS A 160 14.65 -1.12 8.11
CA LYS A 160 15.92 -0.46 8.47
C LYS A 160 16.36 0.54 7.39
N ASP A 161 16.24 0.15 6.13
CA ASP A 161 16.68 0.96 5.01
C ASP A 161 15.60 1.94 4.53
N PRO A 162 15.95 3.21 4.25
CA PRO A 162 15.05 4.13 3.58
C PRO A 162 14.58 3.57 2.24
N LYS A 163 13.32 3.82 1.92
CA LYS A 163 12.64 3.37 0.70
C LYS A 163 12.10 4.53 -0.11
N ARG A 164 11.79 4.25 -1.37
CA ARG A 164 11.02 5.12 -2.27
C ARG A 164 9.73 4.40 -2.60
N LEU A 165 8.59 5.05 -2.39
CA LEU A 165 7.30 4.46 -2.70
C LEU A 165 6.90 4.82 -4.13
N TYR A 166 7.10 3.87 -5.05
CA TYR A 166 6.75 4.04 -6.47
C TYR A 166 5.28 3.70 -6.72
N CYS A 167 4.47 4.68 -7.12
CA CYS A 167 3.08 4.47 -7.44
C CYS A 167 2.90 3.91 -8.86
N LYS A 168 2.18 2.78 -8.97
CA LYS A 168 1.83 2.16 -10.26
C LYS A 168 1.03 3.10 -11.16
N ASN A 169 0.26 4.01 -10.57
CA ASN A 169 -0.62 4.92 -11.29
C ASN A 169 0.13 6.13 -11.86
N GLY A 170 0.76 5.92 -13.00
CA GLY A 170 1.50 6.96 -13.71
C GLY A 170 2.99 6.93 -13.45
N GLY A 171 3.49 6.16 -12.48
CA GLY A 171 4.93 6.00 -12.25
C GLY A 171 5.58 7.18 -11.54
N PHE A 172 4.96 7.61 -10.44
CA PHE A 172 5.45 8.69 -9.59
C PHE A 172 5.96 8.12 -8.27
N PHE A 173 7.06 8.65 -7.74
CA PHE A 173 7.50 8.44 -6.38
C PHE A 173 6.76 9.38 -5.45
N LEU A 174 6.26 8.85 -4.33
CA LEU A 174 5.68 9.67 -3.27
C LEU A 174 6.73 10.63 -2.71
N ARG A 175 6.41 11.92 -2.69
CA ARG A 175 7.29 13.00 -2.25
C ARG A 175 6.66 13.75 -1.09
N ILE A 176 7.46 13.98 -0.04
CA ILE A 176 7.07 14.76 1.13
C ILE A 176 7.95 16.02 1.18
N HIS A 177 7.30 17.18 1.03
CA HIS A 177 7.99 18.46 1.06
C HIS A 177 8.26 18.93 2.51
N PRO A 178 9.30 19.76 2.73
CA PRO A 178 9.59 20.32 4.05
C PRO A 178 8.51 21.31 4.55
N ASP A 179 7.67 21.82 3.66
CA ASP A 179 6.50 22.65 3.98
C ASP A 179 5.28 21.84 4.46
N GLY A 180 5.31 20.51 4.32
CA GLY A 180 4.22 19.62 4.69
C GLY A 180 3.30 19.23 3.53
N ARG A 181 3.53 19.69 2.30
CA ARG A 181 2.81 19.22 1.11
C ARG A 181 3.25 17.81 0.73
N VAL A 182 2.32 17.07 0.13
CA VAL A 182 2.55 15.72 -0.36
C VAL A 182 2.14 15.68 -1.82
N ASP A 183 3.01 15.20 -2.70
CA ASP A 183 2.73 14.99 -4.11
C ASP A 183 3.56 13.81 -4.64
N GLY A 184 3.63 13.69 -5.96
CA GLY A 184 4.34 12.64 -6.67
C GLY A 184 5.21 13.21 -7.76
N VAL A 185 6.46 12.74 -7.83
CA VAL A 185 7.46 13.18 -8.83
C VAL A 185 8.04 11.95 -9.56
N ARG A 186 8.39 12.09 -10.83
CA ARG A 186 9.02 10.98 -11.61
C ARG A 186 10.52 10.88 -11.38
N GLU A 187 11.12 12.00 -11.00
CA GLU A 187 12.55 12.14 -10.84
C GLU A 187 13.07 11.31 -9.66
N LYS A 188 14.01 10.41 -9.96
CA LYS A 188 14.61 9.51 -8.97
C LYS A 188 15.70 10.22 -8.14
N SER A 189 16.24 11.34 -8.61
CA SER A 189 17.26 12.12 -7.91
C SER A 189 16.70 13.00 -6.80
N ASP A 190 15.38 13.23 -6.76
CA ASP A 190 14.77 14.14 -5.79
C ASP A 190 14.99 13.63 -4.34
N PRO A 191 15.64 14.41 -3.46
CA PRO A 191 15.94 13.97 -2.10
C PRO A 191 14.68 13.74 -1.25
N HIS A 192 13.57 14.40 -1.56
CA HIS A 192 12.32 14.36 -0.79
C HIS A 192 11.49 13.09 -1.03
N ILE A 193 11.93 12.19 -1.91
CA ILE A 193 11.30 10.87 -2.14
C ILE A 193 11.90 9.77 -1.26
N LYS A 194 12.94 10.10 -0.48
CA LYS A 194 13.56 9.19 0.48
C LYS A 194 12.70 9.12 1.74
N LEU A 195 12.03 7.99 1.93
CA LEU A 195 11.06 7.77 3.01
C LEU A 195 11.57 6.67 3.95
N GLN A 196 11.56 6.91 5.25
CA GLN A 196 11.75 5.88 6.26
C GLN A 196 10.39 5.29 6.61
N LEU A 197 10.22 3.98 6.40
CA LEU A 197 9.06 3.26 6.91
C LEU A 197 9.44 2.69 8.27
N GLN A 198 8.61 2.91 9.29
CA GLN A 198 8.77 2.34 10.61
C GLN A 198 7.56 1.46 10.92
N ALA A 199 7.81 0.24 11.41
CA ALA A 199 6.75 -0.65 11.86
C ALA A 199 6.38 -0.27 13.30
N GLU A 200 5.11 0.07 13.50
CA GLU A 200 4.57 0.52 14.80
C GLU A 200 3.86 -0.65 15.49
N GLU A 201 3.06 -1.39 14.72
CA GLU A 201 2.37 -2.61 15.15
C GLU A 201 2.36 -3.62 13.99
N ARG A 202 1.84 -4.83 14.23
CA ARG A 202 1.73 -5.85 13.18
C ARG A 202 0.88 -5.35 12.01
N GLY A 203 1.54 -5.06 10.89
CA GLY A 203 0.90 -4.53 9.68
C GLY A 203 0.54 -3.05 9.74
N VAL A 204 0.95 -2.31 10.78
CA VAL A 204 0.78 -0.86 10.89
C VAL A 204 2.12 -0.18 10.77
N VAL A 205 2.21 0.79 9.86
CA VAL A 205 3.44 1.53 9.59
C VAL A 205 3.22 3.04 9.73
N SER A 206 4.27 3.73 10.16
CA SER A 206 4.40 5.17 9.98
C SER A 206 5.39 5.45 8.83
N ILE A 207 5.11 6.48 8.04
CA ILE A 207 5.90 6.83 6.84
C ILE A 207 6.49 8.22 7.05
N LYS A 208 7.81 8.30 7.21
CA LYS A 208 8.53 9.55 7.47
C LYS A 208 9.34 9.98 6.26
N GLY A 209 9.18 11.23 5.81
CA GLY A 209 10.09 11.85 4.85
C GLY A 209 11.42 12.17 5.51
N VAL A 210 12.52 11.57 5.06
CA VAL A 210 13.84 11.72 5.68
C VAL A 210 14.32 13.16 5.60
N CYS A 211 14.30 13.75 4.40
CA CYS A 211 14.74 15.13 4.19
C CYS A 211 13.78 16.17 4.78
N ALA A 212 12.47 15.92 4.74
CA ALA A 212 11.48 16.83 5.30
C ALA A 212 11.36 16.74 6.84
N ASN A 213 11.88 15.66 7.44
CA ASN A 213 11.71 15.30 8.85
C ASN A 213 10.24 15.39 9.32
N ARG A 214 9.31 14.87 8.50
CA ARG A 214 7.87 14.90 8.73
C ARG A 214 7.24 13.54 8.43
N TYR A 215 6.15 13.23 9.11
CA TYR A 215 5.38 12.01 8.96
C TYR A 215 4.19 12.25 8.04
N LEU A 216 3.97 11.36 7.08
CA LEU A 216 2.78 11.35 6.26
C LEU A 216 1.56 11.23 7.16
N ALA A 217 0.56 12.08 6.94
CA ALA A 217 -0.69 12.11 7.68
C ALA A 217 -1.85 12.24 6.69
N MET A 218 -2.95 11.56 7.00
CA MET A 218 -4.22 11.74 6.29
C MET A 218 -5.19 12.46 7.20
N LYS A 219 -5.65 13.64 6.79
CA LYS A 219 -6.62 14.43 7.54
C LYS A 219 -8.04 13.89 7.42
N GLU A 220 -8.93 14.36 8.29
CA GLU A 220 -10.38 14.09 8.27
C GLU A 220 -11.08 14.47 6.97
N ASP A 221 -10.55 15.43 6.20
CA ASP A 221 -11.09 15.82 4.89
C ASP A 221 -10.57 14.92 3.74
N GLY A 222 -9.72 13.94 4.07
CA GLY A 222 -9.07 13.04 3.13
C GLY A 222 -7.86 13.64 2.42
N ARG A 223 -7.37 14.83 2.81
CA ARG A 223 -6.12 15.38 2.25
C ARG A 223 -4.91 14.68 2.84
N LEU A 224 -3.90 14.48 1.99
CA LEU A 224 -2.59 14.02 2.42
C LEU A 224 -1.68 15.23 2.70
N LEU A 225 -1.12 15.25 3.90
CA LEU A 225 -0.19 16.27 4.37
C LEU A 225 0.93 15.59 5.16
N ALA A 226 1.95 16.34 5.56
CA ALA A 226 3.00 15.82 6.42
C ALA A 226 3.15 16.64 7.72
N SER A 227 2.98 15.95 8.84
CA SER A 227 3.06 16.51 10.19
C SER A 227 4.48 16.41 10.75
N LYS A 228 4.89 17.36 11.61
CA LYS A 228 6.18 17.28 12.33
C LYS A 228 6.14 16.23 13.45
N CYS A 229 4.98 16.06 14.07
CA CYS A 229 4.76 15.13 15.17
C CYS A 229 3.95 13.92 14.68
N VAL A 230 4.26 12.73 15.21
CA VAL A 230 3.44 11.54 14.98
C VAL A 230 2.09 11.75 15.67
N THR A 231 1.02 11.61 14.90
CA THR A 231 -0.37 11.70 15.38
C THR A 231 -1.11 10.42 15.01
N ASP A 232 -2.34 10.25 15.50
CA ASP A 232 -3.21 9.12 15.13
C ASP A 232 -3.48 9.05 13.61
N GLU A 233 -3.38 10.17 12.90
CA GLU A 233 -3.47 10.30 11.44
C GLU A 233 -2.24 9.80 10.67
N CYS A 234 -1.13 9.54 11.36
CA CYS A 234 0.15 9.12 10.74
C CYS A 234 0.33 7.61 10.60
N PHE A 235 -0.67 6.82 11.03
CA PHE A 235 -0.60 5.37 11.02
C PHE A 235 -1.39 4.78 9.86
N PHE A 236 -0.77 3.86 9.12
CA PHE A 236 -1.36 3.22 7.96
C PHE A 236 -1.24 1.70 8.06
N PHE A 237 -2.32 0.98 7.79
CA PHE A 237 -2.25 -0.46 7.55
C PHE A 237 -1.52 -0.71 6.23
N GLU A 238 -0.36 -1.34 6.30
CA GLU A 238 0.37 -1.84 5.14
C GLU A 238 -0.14 -3.23 4.78
N ARG A 239 -0.55 -3.41 3.52
CA ARG A 239 -0.99 -4.71 3.01
C ARG A 239 -0.35 -5.00 1.67
N LEU A 240 0.20 -6.20 1.52
CA LEU A 240 0.62 -6.74 0.23
C LEU A 240 -0.61 -7.27 -0.52
N GLU A 241 -0.89 -6.72 -1.70
CA GLU A 241 -1.96 -7.19 -2.57
C GLU A 241 -1.50 -8.34 -3.47
N SER A 242 -2.45 -9.10 -4.02
CA SER A 242 -2.17 -10.27 -4.90
C SER A 242 -1.37 -9.96 -6.16
N ASN A 243 -1.24 -8.68 -6.52
CA ASN A 243 -0.45 -8.21 -7.66
C ASN A 243 0.98 -7.81 -7.29
N ASN A 244 1.43 -8.12 -6.06
CA ASN A 244 2.75 -7.80 -5.51
C ASN A 244 3.03 -6.30 -5.30
N TYR A 245 1.99 -5.47 -5.22
CA TYR A 245 2.09 -4.07 -4.77
C TYR A 245 1.55 -3.94 -3.35
N ASN A 246 2.08 -2.96 -2.62
CA ASN A 246 1.59 -2.59 -1.31
C ASN A 246 0.47 -1.55 -1.42
N THR A 247 -0.48 -1.62 -0.49
CA THR A 247 -1.45 -0.56 -0.21
C THR A 247 -1.23 -0.03 1.20
N TYR A 248 -1.49 1.27 1.38
CA TYR A 248 -1.40 1.94 2.68
C TYR A 248 -2.76 2.55 3.01
N ARG A 249 -3.49 1.91 3.93
CA ARG A 249 -4.85 2.31 4.32
C ARG A 249 -4.81 3.06 5.64
N SER A 250 -5.45 4.22 5.75
CA SER A 250 -5.43 4.99 7.00
C SER A 250 -5.98 4.16 8.16
N ARG A 251 -5.29 4.17 9.31
CA ARG A 251 -5.76 3.49 10.52
C ARG A 251 -7.01 4.17 11.09
N LYS A 252 -7.03 5.51 11.08
CA LYS A 252 -8.14 6.33 11.58
C LYS A 252 -9.33 6.34 10.61
N TYR A 253 -9.06 6.54 9.32
CA TYR A 253 -10.08 6.55 8.27
C TYR A 253 -9.99 5.26 7.46
N THR A 254 -10.49 4.16 8.03
CA THR A 254 -10.26 2.77 7.55
C THR A 254 -10.75 2.48 6.13
N SER A 255 -11.56 3.36 5.53
CA SER A 255 -12.03 3.23 4.14
C SER A 255 -11.15 3.96 3.13
N TRP A 256 -10.14 4.71 3.58
CA TRP A 256 -9.32 5.57 2.74
C TRP A 256 -7.89 5.08 2.62
N TYR A 257 -7.29 5.35 1.46
CA TYR A 257 -5.96 4.90 1.11
C TYR A 257 -5.07 6.08 0.76
N VAL A 258 -3.77 5.94 1.00
CA VAL A 258 -2.77 6.79 0.37
C VAL A 258 -2.85 6.55 -1.14
N ALA A 259 -2.87 7.63 -1.93
CA ALA A 259 -3.03 7.50 -3.38
C ALA A 259 -2.46 8.68 -4.15
N LEU A 260 -1.89 8.39 -5.33
CA LEU A 260 -1.45 9.39 -6.29
C LEU A 260 -2.27 9.31 -7.59
N LYS A 261 -2.66 10.47 -8.12
CA LYS A 261 -3.31 10.60 -9.43
C LYS A 261 -2.27 10.44 -10.54
N ARG A 262 -2.75 10.21 -11.77
CA ARG A 262 -1.89 10.22 -12.98
C ARG A 262 -1.23 11.58 -13.26
N THR A 263 -1.70 12.65 -12.61
CA THR A 263 -1.13 14.00 -12.70
C THR A 263 0.02 14.25 -11.73
N GLY A 264 0.37 13.28 -10.88
CA GLY A 264 1.38 13.43 -9.81
C GLY A 264 0.80 14.04 -8.52
N GLN A 265 -0.37 14.67 -8.55
CA GLN A 265 -1.01 15.17 -7.33
C GLN A 265 -1.62 14.03 -6.50
N TYR A 266 -1.70 14.22 -5.19
CA TYR A 266 -2.39 13.24 -4.34
C TYR A 266 -3.89 13.15 -4.68
N LYS A 267 -4.47 11.99 -4.41
CA LYS A 267 -5.91 11.76 -4.50
C LYS A 267 -6.53 11.89 -3.11
N LEU A 268 -7.65 12.60 -3.01
CA LEU A 268 -8.42 12.68 -1.77
C LEU A 268 -8.81 11.27 -1.30
N GLY A 269 -8.62 10.98 -0.01
CA GLY A 269 -8.93 9.70 0.63
C GLY A 269 -10.36 9.25 0.35
N SER A 270 -11.32 10.17 0.42
CA SER A 270 -12.74 9.95 0.09
C SER A 270 -13.01 9.50 -1.35
N LYS A 271 -12.06 9.71 -2.27
CA LYS A 271 -12.15 9.29 -3.68
C LYS A 271 -11.31 8.04 -3.98
N THR A 272 -10.66 7.48 -2.97
CA THR A 272 -9.93 6.21 -3.08
C THR A 272 -10.87 5.03 -2.87
N GLY A 273 -10.43 3.85 -3.29
CA GLY A 273 -11.16 2.62 -3.08
C GLY A 273 -10.32 1.42 -3.51
N PRO A 274 -10.66 0.21 -3.03
CA PRO A 274 -9.97 -1.02 -3.41
C PRO A 274 -10.04 -1.22 -4.93
N GLY A 275 -8.97 -1.80 -5.50
CA GLY A 275 -8.86 -2.06 -6.95
C GLY A 275 -8.40 -0.87 -7.80
N GLN A 276 -8.37 0.35 -7.27
CA GLN A 276 -7.84 1.49 -8.02
C GLN A 276 -6.32 1.37 -8.20
N LYS A 277 -5.80 1.65 -9.41
CA LYS A 277 -4.34 1.68 -9.62
C LYS A 277 -3.63 2.72 -8.75
N ALA A 278 -4.35 3.79 -8.39
CA ALA A 278 -3.83 4.94 -7.62
C ALA A 278 -3.33 4.60 -6.21
N ILE A 279 -3.81 3.50 -5.62
CA ILE A 279 -3.48 3.08 -4.26
C ILE A 279 -2.32 2.07 -4.21
N LEU A 280 -1.80 1.64 -5.37
CA LEU A 280 -0.79 0.60 -5.47
C LEU A 280 0.61 1.20 -5.50
N PHE A 281 1.43 0.86 -4.50
CA PHE A 281 2.80 1.31 -4.35
C PHE A 281 3.77 0.13 -4.34
N LEU A 282 4.94 0.31 -4.94
CA LEU A 282 6.05 -0.61 -4.87
C LEU A 282 7.16 0.03 -4.01
N PRO A 283 7.46 -0.49 -2.82
CA PRO A 283 8.58 -0.02 -2.02
C PRO A 283 9.90 -0.42 -2.67
N MET A 284 10.67 0.56 -3.12
CA MET A 284 11.99 0.36 -3.73
C MET A 284 13.09 0.80 -2.75
N SER A 285 14.25 0.15 -2.80
CA SER A 285 15.42 0.59 -2.02
C SER A 285 15.83 2.02 -2.39
N ALA A 286 16.17 2.84 -1.40
CA ALA A 286 16.75 4.17 -1.60
C ALA A 286 18.26 4.22 -1.29
N LYS A 287 18.93 3.05 -1.27
CA LYS A 287 20.39 2.97 -1.18
C LYS A 287 21.01 3.68 -2.40
N SER A 288 21.90 4.62 -2.12
CA SER A 288 22.75 5.31 -3.10
C SER A 288 23.78 4.36 -3.67
#